data_AF-A0A2G6CYP4-F1
#
_entry.id   AF-A0A2G6CYP4-F1
#
_cell.length_a   1.000
_cell.length_b   1.000
_cell.length_c   1.000
_cell.angle_alpha   90.00
_cell.angle_beta   90.00
_cell.angle_gamma   90.00
#
_symmetry.space_group_name_H-M   'P 1'
#
loop_
_entity.id
_entity.type
_entity.pdbx_description
1 polymer ?
#
loop_
_entity_poly.entity_id
_entity_poly.type
_entity_poly.pdbx_seq_one_letter_code
_entity_poly.pdbx_strand_id
1 'polypeptide(L)'
;MYHWIKRLILLFELAIINSTSLFSKIPLLQYLHRTVTANVEVLSPEGSDAFSFSVRFKTPYFHLPLEIAKTQVGHESDTNAFQPSAFLFFDWQSWQHITGKIKWLGERSKRIDGKKTEVITGFVYEANIADQSSRHLGLRLAEGVEGTVRVLGKRTFKSMVFKPAFWMFEPMDYRYNLIHINDIKQMTLIVSLSEMGSGNPELYHNAVARIEEWISLTVKRNNPESVMLVFLRHVRNWGPLGMPPLFQGLCEILGNMGVADQEKLLYDFYADNWGARNNPNGRLLVVKTLEAMGTKKAGAALALIFEYIQNQPVHADELAMVQQAIESVSQVTGDKK
;
A
#
# COMPACT_ATOMS: atom_id res chain seq x y z
N MET A 1 -33.28 -13.72 15.29
CA MET A 1 -32.67 -14.53 14.20
C MET A 1 -31.13 -14.43 14.16
N TYR A 2 -30.54 -13.23 14.07
CA TYR A 2 -29.07 -13.03 14.02
C TYR A 2 -28.29 -13.57 15.25
N HIS A 3 -28.81 -13.37 16.46
CA HIS A 3 -28.20 -13.92 17.69
C HIS A 3 -28.31 -15.45 17.80
N TRP A 4 -29.34 -16.04 17.19
CA TRP A 4 -29.56 -17.48 17.21
C TRP A 4 -28.58 -18.17 16.26
N ILE A 5 -28.35 -17.59 15.07
CA ILE A 5 -27.32 -18.04 14.11
C ILE A 5 -25.92 -17.92 14.72
N LYS A 6 -25.58 -16.81 15.38
CA LYS A 6 -24.28 -16.67 16.08
C LYS A 6 -24.09 -17.71 17.19
N ARG A 7 -25.12 -18.00 17.99
CA ARG A 7 -25.06 -19.05 19.02
C ARG A 7 -24.95 -20.45 18.43
N LEU A 8 -25.59 -20.70 17.29
CA LEU A 8 -25.46 -21.97 16.57
C LEU A 8 -24.07 -22.15 16.01
N ILE A 9 -23.49 -21.11 15.40
CA ILE A 9 -22.09 -21.09 14.93
C ILE A 9 -21.14 -21.34 16.10
N LEU A 10 -21.35 -20.69 17.25
CA LEU A 10 -20.54 -20.88 18.45
C LEU A 10 -20.64 -22.31 19.03
N LEU A 11 -21.85 -22.89 19.06
CA LEU A 11 -22.08 -24.28 19.49
C LEU A 11 -21.49 -25.28 18.49
N PHE A 12 -21.58 -24.99 17.19
CA PHE A 12 -20.93 -25.77 16.15
C PHE A 12 -19.42 -25.67 16.30
N GLU A 13 -18.85 -24.48 16.47
CA GLU A 13 -17.43 -24.23 16.75
C GLU A 13 -16.95 -24.95 18.01
N LEU A 14 -17.73 -24.99 19.09
CA LEU A 14 -17.42 -25.74 20.32
C LEU A 14 -17.46 -27.26 20.12
N ALA A 15 -18.44 -27.78 19.38
CA ALA A 15 -18.50 -29.20 18.98
C ALA A 15 -17.35 -29.58 18.01
N ILE A 16 -16.91 -28.62 17.21
CA ILE A 16 -15.85 -28.70 16.21
C ILE A 16 -14.44 -28.59 16.83
N ILE A 17 -14.27 -27.80 17.90
CA ILE A 17 -13.06 -27.78 18.75
C ILE A 17 -12.78 -29.18 19.32
N ASN A 18 -13.84 -30.00 19.49
CA ASN A 18 -13.72 -31.37 19.94
C ASN A 18 -13.31 -32.40 18.87
N SER A 19 -13.43 -32.10 17.58
CA SER A 19 -13.19 -33.05 16.48
C SER A 19 -12.41 -32.43 15.30
N THR A 20 -11.09 -32.33 15.45
CA THR A 20 -10.20 -31.76 14.43
C THR A 20 -10.16 -32.53 13.09
N SER A 21 -10.76 -33.73 13.01
CA SER A 21 -10.89 -34.57 11.80
C SER A 21 -12.14 -34.28 10.95
N LEU A 22 -13.15 -33.60 11.50
CA LEU A 22 -14.39 -33.26 10.78
C LEU A 22 -14.21 -32.04 9.87
N PHE A 23 -13.27 -31.14 10.20
CA PHE A 23 -12.97 -29.96 9.38
C PHE A 23 -12.51 -30.27 7.96
N SER A 24 -11.74 -31.34 7.74
CA SER A 24 -11.31 -31.70 6.38
C SER A 24 -12.44 -32.35 5.56
N LYS A 25 -13.55 -32.75 6.20
CA LYS A 25 -14.63 -33.54 5.59
C LYS A 25 -15.92 -32.76 5.32
N ILE A 26 -16.03 -31.50 5.74
CA ILE A 26 -17.22 -30.67 5.51
C ILE A 26 -16.90 -29.59 4.47
N PRO A 27 -17.38 -29.73 3.21
CA PRO A 27 -17.08 -28.81 2.10
C PRO A 27 -17.50 -27.36 2.37
N LEU A 28 -18.61 -27.15 3.08
CA LEU A 28 -19.12 -25.81 3.39
C LEU A 28 -18.17 -25.02 4.32
N LEU A 29 -17.48 -25.70 5.23
CA LEU A 29 -16.45 -25.14 6.13
C LEU A 29 -15.07 -25.06 5.46
N GLN A 30 -14.89 -25.66 4.29
CA GLN A 30 -13.75 -25.35 3.41
C GLN A 30 -14.01 -24.03 2.67
N TYR A 31 -15.27 -23.73 2.35
CA TYR A 31 -15.71 -22.54 1.62
C TYR A 31 -15.82 -21.28 2.50
N LEU A 32 -16.21 -21.43 3.77
CA LEU A 32 -16.29 -20.33 4.75
C LEU A 32 -14.89 -19.99 5.31
N HIS A 33 -14.17 -19.09 4.62
CA HIS A 33 -12.97 -18.34 5.04
C HIS A 33 -12.05 -18.96 6.12
N ARG A 34 -11.12 -19.83 5.69
CA ARG A 34 -10.01 -20.38 6.50
C ARG A 34 -8.77 -19.49 6.52
N THR A 35 -8.94 -18.18 6.64
CA THR A 35 -7.82 -17.27 6.53
C THR A 35 -7.57 -16.58 7.86
N VAL A 36 -6.32 -16.60 8.32
CA VAL A 36 -5.90 -15.68 9.38
C VAL A 36 -5.90 -14.27 8.81
N THR A 37 -6.51 -13.34 9.53
CA THR A 37 -6.51 -11.92 9.18
C THR A 37 -5.69 -11.14 10.21
N ALA A 38 -5.46 -9.87 9.96
CA ALA A 38 -4.86 -8.97 10.92
C ALA A 38 -5.72 -7.71 11.06
N ASN A 39 -5.73 -7.16 12.27
CA ASN A 39 -6.30 -5.86 12.58
C ASN A 39 -5.19 -4.93 13.00
N VAL A 40 -5.25 -3.70 12.50
CA VAL A 40 -4.30 -2.64 12.85
C VAL A 40 -5.02 -1.59 13.68
N GLU A 41 -4.36 -1.10 14.71
CA GLU A 41 -4.84 -0.04 15.58
C GLU A 41 -3.71 0.95 15.82
N VAL A 42 -3.93 2.23 15.52
CA VAL A 42 -2.96 3.30 15.79
C VAL A 42 -2.94 3.55 17.29
N LEU A 43 -1.74 3.60 17.87
CA LEU A 43 -1.52 3.77 19.31
C LEU A 43 -0.89 5.13 19.66
N SER A 44 -0.38 5.86 18.67
CA SER A 44 0.28 7.16 18.91
C SER A 44 -0.59 8.12 19.72
N PRO A 45 -0.05 8.68 20.82
CA PRO A 45 -0.70 9.79 21.52
C PRO A 45 -0.67 11.05 20.64
N GLU A 46 -1.65 11.93 20.83
CA GLU A 46 -1.71 13.23 20.16
C GLU A 46 -0.39 14.01 20.42
N GLY A 47 0.35 14.37 19.36
CA GLY A 47 1.50 15.28 19.44
C GLY A 47 2.88 14.66 19.73
N SER A 48 3.10 13.35 19.60
CA SER A 48 4.45 12.75 19.73
C SER A 48 5.18 12.57 18.41
N ASP A 49 6.50 12.78 18.42
CA ASP A 49 7.41 12.52 17.27
C ASP A 49 7.54 11.00 16.95
N ALA A 50 7.06 10.14 17.84
CA ALA A 50 7.04 8.69 17.64
C ALA A 50 5.68 8.21 17.10
N PHE A 51 5.71 7.40 16.04
CA PHE A 51 4.51 6.74 15.55
C PHE A 51 4.42 5.31 16.05
N SER A 52 3.31 4.91 16.67
CA SER A 52 3.13 3.55 17.13
C SER A 52 1.78 2.99 16.71
N PHE A 53 1.76 1.70 16.43
CA PHE A 53 0.56 0.95 16.11
C PHE A 53 0.66 -0.48 16.61
N SER A 54 -0.49 -1.12 16.82
CA SER A 54 -0.57 -2.55 17.09
C SER A 54 -1.14 -3.29 15.89
N VAL A 55 -0.57 -4.46 15.63
CA VAL A 55 -1.12 -5.46 14.71
C VAL A 55 -1.57 -6.63 15.56
N ARG A 56 -2.86 -6.98 15.48
CA ARG A 56 -3.43 -8.16 16.14
C ARG A 56 -3.91 -9.15 15.09
N PHE A 57 -3.31 -10.32 15.09
CA PHE A 57 -3.73 -11.40 14.20
C PHE A 57 -5.01 -12.04 14.74
N LYS A 58 -5.94 -12.33 13.84
CA LYS A 58 -7.23 -12.93 14.13
C LYS A 58 -7.35 -14.25 13.39
N THR A 59 -7.61 -15.30 14.16
CA THR A 59 -8.03 -16.57 13.60
C THR A 59 -9.51 -16.49 13.24
N PRO A 60 -9.97 -17.26 12.23
CA PRO A 60 -11.40 -17.42 11.99
C PRO A 60 -12.10 -18.18 13.12
N TYR A 61 -11.33 -18.73 14.07
CA TYR A 61 -11.82 -19.50 15.22
C TYR A 61 -11.50 -18.74 16.51
N PHE A 62 -12.42 -17.87 16.96
CA PHE A 62 -12.23 -16.84 18.01
C PHE A 62 -11.52 -17.27 19.31
N HIS A 63 -11.43 -18.57 19.60
CA HIS A 63 -10.84 -19.12 20.82
C HIS A 63 -9.54 -19.92 20.60
N LEU A 64 -9.08 -20.10 19.36
CA LEU A 64 -7.89 -20.90 19.09
C LEU A 64 -6.61 -20.06 19.16
N PRO A 65 -5.59 -20.51 19.93
CA PRO A 65 -4.30 -19.84 19.99
C PRO A 65 -3.60 -19.83 18.62
N LEU A 66 -2.94 -18.72 18.32
CA LEU A 66 -2.17 -18.53 17.10
C LEU A 66 -0.68 -18.58 17.40
N GLU A 67 0.07 -19.28 16.57
CA GLU A 67 1.52 -19.26 16.55
C GLU A 67 2.00 -18.70 15.22
N ILE A 68 2.79 -17.64 15.30
CA ILE A 68 3.54 -17.08 14.19
C ILE A 68 5.00 -17.08 14.65
N ALA A 69 5.89 -17.65 13.85
CA ALA A 69 7.32 -17.60 14.16
C ALA A 69 7.82 -16.15 14.05
N LYS A 70 8.45 -15.62 15.10
CA LYS A 70 8.95 -14.23 15.14
C LYS A 70 9.83 -13.91 13.92
N THR A 71 10.74 -14.83 13.59
CA THR A 71 11.66 -14.75 12.44
C THR A 71 10.97 -14.62 11.09
N GLN A 72 9.68 -14.92 10.97
CA GLN A 72 8.91 -14.74 9.75
C GLN A 72 8.34 -13.33 9.64
N VAL A 73 8.03 -12.70 10.76
CA VAL A 73 7.65 -11.28 10.79
C VAL A 73 8.89 -10.42 10.58
N GLY A 74 10.00 -10.78 11.22
CA GLY A 74 11.31 -10.14 11.10
C GLY A 74 12.24 -10.54 12.26
N HIS A 75 13.35 -9.83 12.41
CA HIS A 75 14.30 -10.06 13.50
C HIS A 75 14.85 -8.75 14.04
N GLU A 76 15.24 -8.75 15.31
CA GLU A 76 15.94 -7.61 15.91
C GLU A 76 17.40 -7.66 15.44
N SER A 77 17.91 -6.56 14.87
CA SER A 77 19.34 -6.41 14.58
C SER A 77 20.11 -5.97 15.82
N ASP A 78 21.43 -6.14 15.79
CA ASP A 78 22.35 -5.75 16.88
C ASP A 78 22.27 -4.25 17.26
N THR A 79 21.68 -3.43 16.38
CA THR A 79 21.47 -1.99 16.56
C THR A 79 20.14 -1.63 17.24
N ASN A 80 19.41 -2.58 17.83
CA ASN A 80 18.06 -2.40 18.38
C ASN A 80 17.02 -1.90 17.35
N ALA A 81 17.29 -2.07 16.06
CA ALA A 81 16.35 -1.81 14.99
C ALA A 81 15.71 -3.12 14.54
N PHE A 82 14.39 -3.13 14.34
CA PHE A 82 13.71 -4.30 13.80
C PHE A 82 13.91 -4.37 12.28
N GLN A 83 14.51 -5.46 11.81
CA GLN A 83 14.60 -5.80 10.39
C GLN A 83 13.40 -6.65 10.00
N PRO A 84 12.53 -6.12 9.12
CA PRO A 84 11.35 -6.86 8.72
C PRO A 84 11.67 -8.01 7.77
N SER A 85 10.81 -9.02 7.76
CA SER A 85 10.83 -10.09 6.74
C SER A 85 9.54 -10.14 5.93
N ALA A 86 8.38 -10.29 6.60
CA ALA A 86 7.07 -10.35 5.92
C ALA A 86 6.11 -9.19 6.30
N PHE A 87 6.62 -8.26 7.10
CA PHE A 87 6.00 -7.00 7.49
C PHE A 87 6.84 -5.88 6.87
N LEU A 88 6.25 -4.76 6.45
CA LEU A 88 6.99 -3.58 6.04
C LEU A 88 6.20 -2.35 6.50
N PHE A 89 6.83 -1.50 7.29
CA PHE A 89 6.32 -0.17 7.61
C PHE A 89 7.14 0.86 6.84
N PHE A 90 6.51 1.71 6.05
CA PHE A 90 7.23 2.55 5.08
C PHE A 90 6.58 3.92 4.90
N ASP A 91 7.35 4.87 4.40
CA ASP A 91 6.82 6.14 3.91
C ASP A 91 6.17 5.92 2.54
N TRP A 92 4.90 6.29 2.38
CA TRP A 92 4.11 5.98 1.19
C TRP A 92 4.60 6.71 -0.07
N GLN A 93 5.18 7.90 0.10
CA GLN A 93 5.64 8.72 -1.02
C GLN A 93 6.98 8.23 -1.57
N SER A 94 7.87 7.78 -0.68
CA SER A 94 9.25 7.38 -1.01
C SER A 94 9.51 5.88 -0.93
N TRP A 95 8.54 5.08 -0.46
CA TRP A 95 8.63 3.66 -0.07
C TRP A 95 9.83 3.29 0.79
N GLN A 96 10.46 4.28 1.43
CA GLN A 96 11.56 4.01 2.33
C GLN A 96 11.01 3.31 3.57
N HIS A 97 11.65 2.18 3.91
CA HIS A 97 11.28 1.44 5.10
C HIS A 97 11.60 2.26 6.35
N ILE A 98 10.60 2.43 7.21
CA ILE A 98 10.71 3.15 8.47
C ILE A 98 11.04 2.15 9.57
N THR A 99 12.24 2.29 10.11
CA THR A 99 12.74 1.43 11.18
C THR A 99 12.11 1.77 12.54
N GLY A 100 12.16 0.82 13.46
CA GLY A 100 11.48 0.93 14.74
C GLY A 100 11.78 -0.23 15.67
N LYS A 101 11.11 -0.23 16.80
CA LYS A 101 11.16 -1.27 17.83
C LYS A 101 9.88 -2.09 17.79
N ILE A 102 9.99 -3.38 18.07
CA ILE A 102 8.84 -4.30 18.13
C ILE A 102 8.64 -4.83 19.55
N LYS A 103 7.39 -4.92 19.98
CA LYS A 103 6.98 -5.59 21.21
C LYS A 103 5.92 -6.64 20.91
N TRP A 104 6.29 -7.90 21.05
CA TRP A 104 5.40 -9.04 20.79
C TRP A 104 4.22 -9.09 21.78
N LEU A 105 3.01 -9.30 21.25
CA LEU A 105 1.78 -9.53 22.02
C LEU A 105 1.46 -11.03 22.06
N GLY A 106 1.05 -11.53 23.23
CA GLY A 106 0.60 -12.91 23.41
C GLY A 106 1.11 -13.58 24.68
N GLU A 107 0.67 -14.83 24.89
CA GLU A 107 1.11 -15.66 26.03
C GLU A 107 2.50 -16.23 25.74
N ARG A 108 3.51 -15.68 26.40
CA ARG A 108 4.85 -16.26 26.43
C ARG A 108 4.74 -17.60 27.17
N SER A 109 4.85 -18.72 26.44
CA SER A 109 4.96 -20.10 26.97
C SER A 109 3.66 -20.82 27.31
N LYS A 110 2.92 -21.32 26.31
CA LYS A 110 1.91 -22.36 26.54
C LYS A 110 2.56 -23.74 26.42
N ARG A 111 2.32 -24.64 27.39
CA ARG A 111 2.73 -26.05 27.28
C ARG A 111 1.71 -26.81 26.45
N ILE A 112 2.16 -27.37 25.33
CA ILE A 112 1.35 -28.15 24.39
C ILE A 112 2.08 -29.47 24.19
N ASP A 113 1.47 -30.57 24.58
CA ASP A 113 2.08 -31.91 24.54
C ASP A 113 3.51 -31.96 25.13
N GLY A 114 3.70 -31.26 26.26
CA GLY A 114 4.99 -31.20 26.98
C GLY A 114 6.02 -30.25 26.39
N LYS A 115 5.80 -29.69 25.19
CA LYS A 115 6.67 -28.67 24.59
C LYS A 115 6.21 -27.27 24.97
N LYS A 116 7.18 -26.40 25.28
CA LYS A 116 6.96 -24.98 25.49
C LYS A 116 6.85 -24.30 24.12
N THR A 117 5.69 -23.72 23.84
CA THR A 117 5.45 -22.99 22.59
C THR A 117 5.11 -21.54 22.89
N GLU A 118 5.64 -20.62 22.09
CA GLU A 118 5.26 -19.21 22.14
C GLU A 118 3.97 -19.00 21.34
N VAL A 119 2.96 -18.38 21.96
CA VAL A 119 1.71 -18.03 21.28
C VAL A 119 1.76 -16.54 21.01
N ILE A 120 1.79 -16.15 19.75
CA ILE A 120 1.87 -14.74 19.33
C ILE A 120 0.51 -14.37 18.74
N THR A 121 -0.14 -13.40 19.39
CA THR A 121 -1.44 -12.87 18.97
C THR A 121 -1.31 -11.54 18.24
N GLY A 122 -0.10 -10.99 18.17
CA GLY A 122 0.16 -9.71 17.53
C GLY A 122 1.51 -9.13 17.91
N PHE A 123 1.70 -7.86 17.57
CA PHE A 123 2.83 -7.05 18.01
C PHE A 123 2.43 -5.58 18.08
N VAL A 124 3.18 -4.81 18.86
CA VAL A 124 3.21 -3.36 18.81
C VAL A 124 4.49 -2.95 18.11
N TYR A 125 4.39 -2.04 17.16
CA TYR A 125 5.53 -1.45 16.47
C TYR A 125 5.61 0.03 16.85
N GLU A 126 6.77 0.46 17.32
CA GLU A 126 7.11 1.84 17.64
C GLU A 126 8.14 2.31 16.61
N ALA A 127 7.68 3.12 15.66
CA ALA A 127 8.47 3.63 14.56
C ALA A 127 9.19 4.93 14.94
N ASN A 128 10.44 5.03 14.48
CA ASN A 128 11.21 6.28 14.51
C ASN A 128 10.93 7.03 13.20
N ILE A 129 9.94 7.93 13.20
CA ILE A 129 9.66 8.76 12.03
C ILE A 129 10.72 9.85 11.98
N ALA A 130 11.54 9.85 10.92
CA ALA A 130 12.46 10.95 10.67
C ALA A 130 11.67 12.20 10.26
N ASP A 131 12.18 13.39 10.63
CA ASP A 131 11.59 14.70 10.31
C ASP A 131 11.26 14.92 8.81
N GLN A 132 11.93 14.18 7.93
CA GLN A 132 11.76 14.25 6.47
C GLN A 132 10.68 13.31 5.90
N SER A 133 10.01 12.51 6.74
CA SER A 133 8.95 11.61 6.26
C SER A 133 7.73 12.41 5.84
N SER A 134 7.09 12.02 4.74
CA SER A 134 5.97 12.73 4.10
C SER A 134 4.67 12.77 4.92
N ARG A 135 4.68 12.23 6.15
CA ARG A 135 3.51 11.92 6.99
C ARG A 135 2.48 10.98 6.35
N HIS A 136 2.66 10.53 5.11
CA HIS A 136 1.84 9.49 4.51
C HIS A 136 2.51 8.14 4.77
N LEU A 137 1.95 7.35 5.66
CA LEU A 137 2.60 6.12 6.14
C LEU A 137 1.88 4.89 5.60
N GLY A 138 2.64 3.87 5.24
CA GLY A 138 2.17 2.60 4.73
C GLY A 138 2.51 1.45 5.64
N LEU A 139 1.59 0.51 5.73
CA LEU A 139 1.84 -0.80 6.32
C LEU A 139 1.46 -1.88 5.32
N ARG A 140 2.46 -2.66 4.93
CA ARG A 140 2.30 -3.87 4.14
C ARG A 140 2.55 -5.06 5.05
N LEU A 141 1.56 -5.94 5.16
CA LEU A 141 1.75 -7.31 5.64
C LEU A 141 1.56 -8.21 4.42
N ALA A 142 2.62 -8.41 3.62
CA ALA A 142 2.48 -9.19 2.39
C ALA A 142 3.76 -9.90 1.94
N GLU A 143 3.51 -11.16 1.53
CA GLU A 143 4.38 -12.18 0.90
C GLU A 143 5.40 -12.85 1.84
N GLY A 144 5.33 -14.20 1.91
CA GLY A 144 6.11 -15.05 2.81
C GLY A 144 5.34 -15.61 4.03
N VAL A 145 4.28 -14.94 4.48
CA VAL A 145 3.38 -15.44 5.55
C VAL A 145 2.37 -16.48 5.04
N GLU A 146 2.14 -16.50 3.74
CA GLU A 146 1.06 -17.24 3.06
C GLU A 146 1.16 -18.77 3.22
N GLY A 147 2.32 -19.28 3.67
CA GLY A 147 2.55 -20.71 3.90
C GLY A 147 2.75 -21.15 5.37
N THR A 148 2.79 -20.24 6.35
CA THR A 148 3.48 -20.53 7.63
C THR A 148 2.73 -20.18 8.91
N VAL A 149 1.54 -19.57 8.84
CA VAL A 149 0.77 -19.28 10.06
C VAL A 149 0.19 -20.56 10.64
N ARG A 150 0.40 -20.82 11.94
CA ARG A 150 -0.05 -22.05 12.58
C ARG A 150 -1.11 -21.75 13.63
N VAL A 151 -2.28 -22.39 13.53
CA VAL A 151 -3.32 -22.33 14.57
C VAL A 151 -3.25 -23.58 15.42
N LEU A 152 -3.23 -23.39 16.74
CA LEU A 152 -3.27 -24.48 17.70
C LEU A 152 -4.68 -25.04 17.84
N GLY A 153 -4.89 -26.27 17.38
CA GLY A 153 -6.00 -27.11 17.84
C GLY A 153 -5.63 -27.86 19.13
N LYS A 154 -6.53 -28.67 19.68
CA LYS A 154 -6.37 -29.38 20.98
C LYS A 154 -4.95 -29.87 21.33
N ARG A 155 -4.21 -30.46 20.37
CA ARG A 155 -2.87 -31.03 20.57
C ARG A 155 -1.89 -30.80 19.40
N THR A 156 -2.32 -30.15 18.33
CA THR A 156 -1.50 -30.04 17.10
C THR A 156 -1.67 -28.68 16.46
N PHE A 157 -0.59 -28.17 15.89
CA PHE A 157 -0.62 -27.00 15.02
C PHE A 157 -1.06 -27.38 13.61
N LYS A 158 -1.92 -26.55 13.02
CA LYS A 158 -2.30 -26.65 11.61
C LYS A 158 -1.90 -25.37 10.89
N SER A 159 -1.20 -25.53 9.78
CA SER A 159 -0.90 -24.41 8.88
C SER A 159 -2.19 -23.82 8.30
N MET A 160 -2.23 -22.50 8.21
CA MET A 160 -3.32 -21.73 7.62
C MET A 160 -2.75 -20.70 6.66
N VAL A 161 -3.55 -20.38 5.64
CA VAL A 161 -3.25 -19.32 4.70
C VAL A 161 -3.51 -17.97 5.40
N PHE A 162 -2.55 -17.07 5.27
CA PHE A 162 -2.74 -15.65 5.60
C PHE A 162 -3.04 -14.90 4.30
N LYS A 163 -4.05 -14.02 4.30
CA LYS A 163 -4.27 -13.13 3.16
C LYS A 163 -3.40 -11.90 3.35
N PRO A 164 -2.59 -11.52 2.36
CA PRO A 164 -1.92 -10.23 2.35
C PRO A 164 -2.90 -9.11 2.65
N ALA A 165 -2.42 -8.13 3.39
CA ALA A 165 -3.22 -6.97 3.73
C ALA A 165 -2.33 -5.73 3.75
N PHE A 166 -2.89 -4.65 3.22
CA PHE A 166 -2.26 -3.35 3.14
C PHE A 166 -3.11 -2.35 3.90
N TRP A 167 -2.44 -1.47 4.62
CA TRP A 167 -3.03 -0.32 5.27
C TRP A 167 -2.27 0.92 4.88
N MET A 168 -3.03 1.99 4.67
CA MET A 168 -2.48 3.33 4.59
C MET A 168 -2.92 4.09 5.83
N PHE A 169 -1.98 4.78 6.47
CA PHE A 169 -2.25 5.72 7.53
C PHE A 169 -2.27 7.11 6.89
N GLU A 170 -3.47 7.62 6.69
CA GLU A 170 -3.68 8.96 6.16
C GLU A 170 -3.58 9.98 7.30
N PRO A 171 -2.68 10.98 7.19
CA PRO A 171 -2.52 11.99 8.23
C PRO A 171 -3.76 12.89 8.31
N MET A 172 -4.23 13.14 9.52
CA MET A 172 -5.24 14.13 9.89
C MET A 172 -4.62 15.10 10.90
N ASP A 173 -5.24 16.25 11.16
CA ASP A 173 -4.68 17.35 11.96
C ASP A 173 -4.01 16.93 13.28
N TYR A 174 -4.53 15.89 13.94
CA TYR A 174 -3.98 15.38 15.21
C TYR A 174 -3.90 13.85 15.30
N ARG A 175 -4.24 13.11 14.23
CA ARG A 175 -4.37 11.64 14.25
C ARG A 175 -4.07 11.03 12.88
N TYR A 176 -4.06 9.71 12.81
CA TYR A 176 -4.04 8.99 11.55
C TYR A 176 -5.38 8.29 11.32
N ASN A 177 -5.94 8.47 10.13
CA ASN A 177 -7.05 7.67 9.64
C ASN A 177 -6.50 6.39 9.01
N LEU A 178 -7.02 5.24 9.43
CA LEU A 178 -6.58 3.93 8.95
C LEU A 178 -7.44 3.50 7.76
N ILE A 179 -6.84 3.41 6.58
CA ILE A 179 -7.49 2.93 5.36
C ILE A 179 -7.06 1.50 5.09
N HIS A 180 -8.00 0.57 5.15
CA HIS A 180 -7.75 -0.85 4.89
C HIS A 180 -7.96 -1.17 3.41
N ILE A 181 -6.95 -1.75 2.76
CA ILE A 181 -6.95 -2.08 1.34
C ILE A 181 -7.09 -3.61 1.20
N ASN A 182 -8.33 -4.06 0.98
CA ASN A 182 -8.68 -5.48 0.81
C ASN A 182 -8.86 -5.91 -0.65
N ASP A 183 -8.81 -4.97 -1.59
CA ASP A 183 -9.01 -5.28 -2.99
C ASP A 183 -7.69 -5.76 -3.61
N ILE A 184 -7.65 -7.03 -4.01
CA ILE A 184 -6.50 -7.65 -4.67
C ILE A 184 -6.07 -6.83 -5.89
N LYS A 185 -7.03 -6.31 -6.67
CA LYS A 185 -6.70 -5.48 -7.83
C LYS A 185 -5.97 -4.22 -7.39
N GLN A 186 -6.48 -3.52 -6.39
CA GLN A 186 -5.84 -2.31 -5.89
C GLN A 186 -4.45 -2.59 -5.28
N MET A 187 -4.28 -3.72 -4.58
CA MET A 187 -2.98 -4.15 -4.05
C MET A 187 -1.98 -4.46 -5.17
N THR A 188 -2.39 -5.19 -6.21
CA THR A 188 -1.54 -5.46 -7.39
C THR A 188 -1.07 -4.17 -8.03
N LEU A 189 -1.95 -3.17 -8.18
CA LEU A 189 -1.58 -1.86 -8.71
C LEU A 189 -0.55 -1.17 -7.81
N ILE A 190 -0.80 -1.08 -6.50
CA ILE A 190 0.10 -0.41 -5.55
C ILE A 190 1.50 -1.03 -5.57
N VAL A 191 1.59 -2.36 -5.51
CA VAL A 191 2.87 -3.08 -5.56
C VAL A 191 3.60 -2.79 -6.86
N SER A 192 2.88 -2.87 -7.99
CA SER A 192 3.48 -2.63 -9.31
C SER A 192 3.96 -1.18 -9.46
N LEU A 193 3.19 -0.17 -9.02
CA LEU A 193 3.63 1.24 -9.05
C LEU A 193 4.93 1.47 -8.25
N SER A 194 5.14 0.67 -7.21
CA SER A 194 6.28 0.82 -6.30
C SER A 194 7.52 0.10 -6.82
N GLU A 195 7.33 -1.06 -7.42
CA GLU A 195 8.37 -1.75 -8.17
C GLU A 195 8.83 -0.91 -9.36
N MET A 196 7.90 -0.24 -10.06
CA MET A 196 8.21 0.74 -11.10
C MET A 196 9.01 1.93 -10.57
N GLY A 197 8.63 2.49 -9.41
CA GLY A 197 9.33 3.60 -8.78
C GLY A 197 10.68 3.24 -8.14
N SER A 198 10.95 1.96 -7.88
CA SER A 198 12.10 1.49 -7.09
C SER A 198 13.47 1.76 -7.72
N GLY A 199 13.53 2.02 -9.03
CA GLY A 199 14.77 2.15 -9.80
C GLY A 199 15.48 0.83 -10.11
N ASN A 200 14.90 -0.33 -9.75
CA ASN A 200 15.41 -1.63 -10.18
C ASN A 200 14.91 -1.97 -11.60
N PRO A 201 15.80 -2.13 -12.61
CA PRO A 201 15.39 -2.37 -13.99
C PRO A 201 14.58 -3.67 -14.20
N GLU A 202 14.88 -4.74 -13.47
CA GLU A 202 14.17 -6.02 -13.60
C GLU A 202 12.74 -5.91 -13.07
N LEU A 203 12.57 -5.27 -11.91
CA LEU A 203 11.25 -5.01 -11.33
C LEU A 203 10.44 -4.02 -12.16
N TYR A 204 11.12 -3.03 -12.78
CA TYR A 204 10.51 -2.00 -13.60
C TYR A 204 9.72 -2.60 -14.78
N HIS A 205 10.35 -3.43 -15.63
CA HIS A 205 9.67 -3.98 -16.80
C HIS A 205 8.50 -4.91 -16.42
N ASN A 206 8.69 -5.72 -15.37
CA ASN A 206 7.63 -6.58 -14.84
C ASN A 206 6.47 -5.78 -14.24
N ALA A 207 6.76 -4.61 -13.67
CA ALA A 207 5.76 -3.70 -13.13
C ALA A 207 4.94 -3.03 -14.24
N VAL A 208 5.59 -2.50 -15.28
CA VAL A 208 4.91 -1.88 -16.43
C VAL A 208 3.92 -2.87 -17.06
N ALA A 209 4.36 -4.09 -17.38
CA ALA A 209 3.50 -5.11 -17.98
C ALA A 209 2.30 -5.48 -17.09
N ARG A 210 2.51 -5.61 -15.77
CA ARG A 210 1.41 -5.88 -14.82
C ARG A 210 0.43 -4.72 -14.70
N ILE A 211 0.91 -3.48 -14.80
CA ILE A 211 0.03 -2.30 -14.78
C ILE A 211 -0.82 -2.26 -16.05
N GLU A 212 -0.25 -2.52 -17.21
CA GLU A 212 -1.01 -2.59 -18.48
C GLU A 212 -2.08 -3.68 -18.44
N GLU A 213 -1.72 -4.88 -17.96
CA GLU A 213 -2.68 -5.96 -17.74
C GLU A 213 -3.78 -5.51 -16.76
N TRP A 214 -3.40 -4.89 -15.64
CA TRP A 214 -4.35 -4.37 -14.65
C TRP A 214 -5.32 -3.37 -15.26
N ILE A 215 -4.83 -2.44 -16.09
CA ILE A 215 -5.65 -1.43 -16.78
C ILE A 215 -6.67 -2.14 -17.68
N SER A 216 -6.21 -3.09 -18.50
CA SER A 216 -7.05 -3.83 -19.43
C SER A 216 -8.17 -4.63 -18.74
N LEU A 217 -7.90 -5.19 -17.56
CA LEU A 217 -8.84 -6.02 -16.81
C LEU A 217 -9.78 -5.23 -15.88
N THR A 218 -9.39 -4.02 -15.49
CA THR A 218 -10.10 -3.24 -14.46
C THR A 218 -10.90 -2.10 -15.06
N VAL A 219 -10.39 -1.45 -16.10
CA VAL A 219 -11.02 -0.27 -16.67
C VAL A 219 -11.84 -0.63 -17.89
N LYS A 220 -13.14 -0.90 -17.68
CA LYS A 220 -14.08 -1.24 -18.75
C LYS A 220 -14.54 -0.01 -19.52
N ARG A 221 -13.67 0.60 -20.32
CA ARG A 221 -14.02 1.72 -21.20
C ARG A 221 -13.44 1.50 -22.60
N ASN A 222 -14.16 2.01 -23.61
CA ASN A 222 -13.80 1.80 -25.01
C ASN A 222 -12.85 2.89 -25.56
N ASN A 223 -12.71 4.02 -24.86
CA ASN A 223 -11.81 5.12 -25.24
C ASN A 223 -10.53 5.07 -24.39
N PRO A 224 -9.33 4.94 -24.99
CA PRO A 224 -8.04 5.00 -24.30
C PRO A 224 -7.87 6.20 -23.37
N GLU A 225 -8.29 7.40 -23.77
CA GLU A 225 -8.18 8.60 -22.92
C GLU A 225 -8.99 8.47 -21.64
N SER A 226 -10.22 7.96 -21.76
CA SER A 226 -11.07 7.72 -20.60
C SER A 226 -10.54 6.61 -19.71
N VAL A 227 -9.88 5.60 -20.30
CA VAL A 227 -9.19 4.55 -19.55
C VAL A 227 -8.05 5.16 -18.73
N MET A 228 -7.23 5.99 -19.38
CA MET A 228 -6.08 6.63 -18.76
C MET A 228 -6.46 7.64 -17.69
N LEU A 229 -7.55 8.40 -17.83
CA LEU A 229 -8.04 9.28 -16.77
C LEU A 229 -8.43 8.51 -15.51
N VAL A 230 -9.02 7.31 -15.65
CA VAL A 230 -9.31 6.47 -14.49
C VAL A 230 -8.02 5.98 -13.85
N PHE A 231 -7.08 5.47 -14.66
CA PHE A 231 -5.78 5.02 -14.17
C PHE A 231 -5.01 6.13 -13.45
N LEU A 232 -4.90 7.33 -14.03
CA LEU A 232 -4.22 8.49 -13.42
C LEU A 232 -4.85 8.88 -12.08
N ARG A 233 -6.17 8.71 -11.88
CA ARG A 233 -6.80 8.91 -10.56
C ARG A 233 -6.33 7.87 -9.54
N HIS A 234 -6.13 6.62 -9.95
CA HIS A 234 -5.56 5.61 -9.05
C HIS A 234 -4.10 5.93 -8.73
N VAL A 235 -3.27 6.32 -9.72
CA VAL A 235 -1.87 6.70 -9.48
C VAL A 235 -1.79 7.92 -8.56
N ARG A 236 -2.61 8.95 -8.78
CA ARG A 236 -2.68 10.12 -7.90
C ARG A 236 -2.97 9.76 -6.44
N ASN A 237 -3.90 8.82 -6.24
CA ASN A 237 -4.36 8.46 -4.90
C ASN A 237 -3.42 7.47 -4.20
N TRP A 238 -2.71 6.63 -4.96
CA TRP A 238 -2.04 5.45 -4.41
C TRP A 238 -0.57 5.31 -4.81
N GLY A 239 -0.11 6.06 -5.80
CA GLY A 239 1.25 5.96 -6.32
C GLY A 239 2.30 6.64 -5.44
N PRO A 240 3.55 6.16 -5.47
CA PRO A 240 4.67 6.76 -4.75
C PRO A 240 5.22 7.98 -5.49
N LEU A 241 4.54 9.12 -5.40
CA LEU A 241 4.86 10.31 -6.19
C LEU A 241 6.21 10.96 -5.80
N GLY A 242 6.86 10.49 -4.74
CA GLY A 242 8.23 10.87 -4.38
C GLY A 242 9.31 10.10 -5.14
N MET A 243 8.96 9.14 -5.99
CA MET A 243 9.90 8.30 -6.74
C MET A 243 10.03 8.74 -8.21
N PRO A 244 11.14 9.37 -8.63
CA PRO A 244 11.29 9.83 -10.01
C PRO A 244 11.09 8.77 -11.10
N PRO A 245 11.56 7.50 -10.95
CA PRO A 245 11.35 6.47 -11.97
C PRO A 245 9.88 6.18 -12.28
N LEU A 246 8.97 6.46 -11.33
CA LEU A 246 7.53 6.32 -11.54
C LEU A 246 7.07 7.11 -12.77
N PHE A 247 7.52 8.35 -12.92
CA PHE A 247 7.04 9.25 -13.97
C PHE A 247 7.47 8.81 -15.37
N GLN A 248 8.66 8.20 -15.48
CA GLN A 248 9.11 7.59 -16.74
C GLN A 248 8.23 6.40 -17.13
N GLY A 249 7.91 5.53 -16.16
CA GLY A 249 7.01 4.41 -16.40
C GLY A 249 5.59 4.84 -16.77
N LEU A 250 5.10 5.96 -16.24
CA LEU A 250 3.81 6.52 -16.66
C LEU A 250 3.83 7.00 -18.11
N CYS A 251 4.93 7.60 -18.58
CA CYS A 251 5.09 7.98 -19.99
C CYS A 251 5.03 6.75 -20.90
N GLU A 252 5.72 5.67 -20.51
CA GLU A 252 5.72 4.40 -21.23
C GLU A 252 4.31 3.80 -21.33
N ILE A 253 3.57 3.73 -20.21
CA ILE A 253 2.20 3.23 -20.17
C ILE A 253 1.27 4.10 -21.02
N LEU A 254 1.37 5.44 -20.95
CA LEU A 254 0.57 6.34 -21.79
C LEU A 254 0.83 6.11 -23.29
N GLY A 255 2.09 5.83 -23.66
CA GLY A 255 2.49 5.46 -25.02
C GLY A 255 1.90 4.12 -25.45
N ASN A 256 2.09 3.07 -24.66
CA ASN A 256 1.68 1.71 -24.99
C ASN A 256 0.15 1.57 -25.09
N MET A 257 -0.60 2.36 -24.31
CA MET A 257 -2.06 2.37 -24.36
C MET A 257 -2.65 3.17 -25.55
N GLY A 258 -1.80 3.74 -26.41
CA GLY A 258 -2.22 4.38 -27.67
C GLY A 258 -2.94 5.72 -27.50
N VAL A 259 -2.61 6.49 -26.44
CA VAL A 259 -3.13 7.85 -26.28
C VAL A 259 -2.46 8.78 -27.29
N ALA A 260 -3.24 9.39 -28.18
CA ALA A 260 -2.73 10.20 -29.29
C ALA A 260 -2.18 11.58 -28.87
N ASP A 261 -2.77 12.21 -27.85
CA ASP A 261 -2.38 13.53 -27.35
C ASP A 261 -2.21 13.48 -25.82
N GLN A 262 -1.10 12.88 -25.39
CA GLN A 262 -0.81 12.62 -23.98
C GLN A 262 -0.64 13.91 -23.19
N GLU A 263 0.03 14.91 -23.78
CA GLU A 263 0.26 16.20 -23.16
C GLU A 263 -1.05 16.94 -22.89
N LYS A 264 -1.98 16.93 -23.85
CA LYS A 264 -3.32 17.49 -23.65
C LYS A 264 -4.11 16.74 -22.59
N LEU A 265 -4.08 15.40 -22.60
CA LEU A 265 -4.73 14.58 -21.58
C LEU A 265 -4.22 14.94 -20.17
N LEU A 266 -2.91 15.09 -20.02
CA LEU A 266 -2.26 15.47 -18.76
C LEU A 266 -2.63 16.90 -18.35
N TYR A 267 -2.67 17.85 -19.29
CA TYR A 267 -3.14 19.22 -19.04
C TYR A 267 -4.59 19.25 -18.55
N ASP A 268 -5.50 18.55 -19.24
CA ASP A 268 -6.90 18.45 -18.84
C ASP A 268 -7.04 17.82 -17.45
N PHE A 269 -6.25 16.77 -17.17
CA PHE A 269 -6.20 16.16 -15.84
C PHE A 269 -5.66 17.13 -14.77
N TYR A 270 -4.66 17.97 -15.09
CA TYR A 270 -4.16 19.00 -14.18
C TYR A 270 -5.26 19.99 -13.79
N ALA A 271 -5.99 20.50 -14.78
CA ALA A 271 -7.12 21.41 -14.57
C ALA A 271 -8.22 20.75 -13.71
N ASP A 272 -8.48 19.45 -13.93
CA ASP A 272 -9.44 18.65 -13.16
C ASP A 272 -9.07 18.49 -11.67
N ASN A 273 -7.81 18.71 -11.31
CA ASN A 273 -7.29 18.70 -9.93
C ASN A 273 -7.13 20.11 -9.36
N TRP A 274 -7.77 21.11 -9.97
CA TRP A 274 -7.90 22.48 -9.48
C TRP A 274 -9.31 22.76 -8.91
N GLY A 275 -9.51 23.91 -8.26
CA GLY A 275 -10.83 24.37 -7.81
C GLY A 275 -11.50 23.47 -6.77
N ALA A 276 -12.76 23.06 -7.01
CA ALA A 276 -13.55 22.25 -6.07
C ALA A 276 -12.96 20.86 -5.76
N ARG A 277 -12.03 20.36 -6.58
CA ARG A 277 -11.34 19.08 -6.41
C ARG A 277 -9.87 19.24 -6.00
N ASN A 278 -9.45 20.45 -5.63
CA ASN A 278 -8.06 20.84 -5.32
C ASN A 278 -7.23 19.67 -4.76
N ASN A 279 -6.33 19.12 -5.57
CA ASN A 279 -5.52 17.97 -5.22
C ASN A 279 -4.06 18.16 -5.66
N PRO A 280 -3.15 18.52 -4.72
CA PRO A 280 -1.73 18.76 -5.01
C PRO A 280 -1.03 17.55 -5.63
N ASN A 281 -1.34 16.33 -5.18
CA ASN A 281 -0.76 15.09 -5.72
C ASN A 281 -1.11 14.89 -7.20
N GLY A 282 -2.32 15.28 -7.62
CA GLY A 282 -2.73 15.21 -9.02
C GLY A 282 -1.97 16.18 -9.90
N ARG A 283 -1.67 17.37 -9.37
CA ARG A 283 -0.88 18.40 -10.05
C ARG A 283 0.59 18.02 -10.14
N LEU A 284 1.16 17.54 -9.03
CA LEU A 284 2.53 16.99 -8.98
C LEU A 284 2.70 15.87 -10.01
N LEU A 285 1.77 14.91 -10.02
CA LEU A 285 1.76 13.79 -10.96
C LEU A 285 1.86 14.28 -12.41
N VAL A 286 1.04 15.26 -12.80
CA VAL A 286 1.06 15.82 -14.17
C VAL A 286 2.38 16.51 -14.46
N VAL A 287 2.81 17.45 -13.61
CA VAL A 287 4.00 18.26 -13.86
C VAL A 287 5.23 17.38 -14.00
N LYS A 288 5.38 16.38 -13.13
CA LYS A 288 6.50 15.44 -13.17
C LYS A 288 6.44 14.43 -14.30
N THR A 289 5.23 14.03 -14.72
CA THR A 289 5.08 13.20 -15.94
C THR A 289 5.45 14.01 -17.19
N LEU A 290 4.97 15.24 -17.33
CA LEU A 290 5.34 16.13 -18.44
C LEU A 290 6.85 16.44 -18.46
N GLU A 291 7.45 16.67 -17.29
CA GLU A 291 8.90 16.82 -17.17
C GLU A 291 9.64 15.57 -17.69
N ALA A 292 9.22 14.38 -17.25
CA ALA A 292 9.81 13.11 -17.65
C ALA A 292 9.64 12.79 -19.15
N MET A 293 8.58 13.28 -19.80
CA MET A 293 8.40 13.13 -21.25
C MET A 293 9.51 13.83 -22.05
N GLY A 294 10.01 14.98 -21.57
CA GLY A 294 11.14 15.68 -22.19
C GLY A 294 10.91 16.15 -23.63
N THR A 295 9.65 16.28 -24.09
CA THR A 295 9.32 16.69 -25.46
C THR A 295 9.02 18.19 -25.57
N LYS A 296 9.14 18.74 -26.78
CA LYS A 296 8.73 20.14 -27.05
C LYS A 296 7.25 20.39 -26.74
N LYS A 297 6.38 19.41 -27.00
CA LYS A 297 4.95 19.49 -26.67
C LYS A 297 4.72 19.50 -25.16
N ALA A 298 5.46 18.68 -24.41
CA ALA A 298 5.38 18.68 -22.95
C ALA A 298 5.85 20.01 -22.36
N GLY A 299 6.93 20.60 -22.91
CA GLY A 299 7.37 21.95 -22.56
C GLY A 299 6.31 23.02 -22.83
N ALA A 300 5.60 22.93 -23.96
CA ALA A 300 4.49 23.83 -24.26
C ALA A 300 3.31 23.66 -23.30
N ALA A 301 2.95 22.42 -22.95
CA ALA A 301 1.90 22.15 -21.95
C ALA A 301 2.28 22.68 -20.55
N LEU A 302 3.54 22.52 -20.14
CA LEU A 302 4.06 23.09 -18.89
C LEU A 302 4.02 24.63 -18.89
N ALA A 303 4.32 25.28 -20.02
CA ALA A 303 4.20 26.73 -20.16
C ALA A 303 2.75 27.20 -20.01
N LEU A 304 1.79 26.49 -20.59
CA LEU A 304 0.35 26.78 -20.41
C LEU A 304 -0.09 26.58 -18.95
N ILE A 305 0.42 25.55 -18.27
CA ILE A 305 0.19 25.36 -16.83
C ILE A 305 0.75 26.56 -16.04
N PHE A 306 1.98 26.98 -16.34
CA PHE A 306 2.64 28.09 -15.67
C PHE A 306 1.86 29.40 -15.82
N GLU A 307 1.43 29.74 -17.04
CA GLU A 307 0.58 30.91 -17.30
C GLU A 307 -0.76 30.84 -16.55
N TYR A 308 -1.36 29.64 -16.49
CA TYR A 308 -2.60 29.41 -15.75
C TYR A 308 -2.43 29.68 -14.25
N ILE A 309 -1.38 29.13 -13.62
CA ILE A 309 -1.17 29.26 -12.16
C ILE A 309 -0.68 30.64 -11.73
N GLN A 310 0.03 31.39 -12.58
CA GLN A 310 0.46 32.76 -12.24
C GLN A 310 -0.72 33.68 -11.88
N ASN A 311 -1.91 33.39 -12.43
CA ASN A 311 -3.12 34.16 -12.22
C ASN A 311 -4.02 33.60 -11.10
N GLN A 312 -3.53 32.62 -10.34
CA GLN A 312 -4.28 31.94 -9.27
C GLN A 312 -3.61 32.20 -7.90
N PRO A 313 -4.36 32.09 -6.78
CA PRO A 313 -3.78 32.15 -5.44
C PRO A 313 -3.04 30.83 -5.14
N VAL A 314 -1.83 30.68 -5.67
CA VAL A 314 -1.05 29.43 -5.61
C VAL A 314 0.04 29.51 -4.54
N HIS A 315 0.35 28.36 -3.92
CA HIS A 315 1.52 28.22 -3.07
C HIS A 315 2.82 28.40 -3.90
N ALA A 316 3.75 29.22 -3.39
CA ALA A 316 5.02 29.53 -4.07
C ALA A 316 5.80 28.27 -4.51
N ASP A 317 5.65 27.17 -3.77
CA ASP A 317 6.30 25.89 -4.06
C ASP A 317 5.82 25.26 -5.37
N GLU A 318 4.53 25.39 -5.73
CA GLU A 318 4.01 24.85 -6.99
C GLU A 318 4.51 25.65 -8.19
N LEU A 319 4.57 26.99 -8.06
CA LEU A 319 5.15 27.86 -9.08
C LEU A 319 6.62 27.49 -9.34
N ALA A 320 7.40 27.32 -8.27
CA ALA A 320 8.80 26.92 -8.37
C ALA A 320 8.95 25.53 -9.02
N MET A 321 8.09 24.56 -8.66
CA MET A 321 8.09 23.23 -9.25
C MET A 321 7.82 23.25 -10.75
N VAL A 322 6.80 23.99 -11.22
CA VAL A 322 6.50 24.08 -12.66
C VAL A 322 7.62 24.80 -13.41
N GLN A 323 8.18 25.86 -12.83
CA GLN A 323 9.31 26.57 -13.43
C GLN A 323 10.53 25.66 -13.61
N GLN A 324 10.89 24.89 -12.57
CA GLN A 324 11.99 23.92 -12.64
C GLN A 324 11.75 22.85 -13.72
N ALA A 325 10.51 22.35 -13.82
CA ALA A 325 10.16 21.38 -14.86
C ALA A 325 10.31 21.97 -16.28
N ILE A 326 9.92 23.23 -16.50
CA ILE A 326 10.13 23.92 -17.79
C ILE A 326 11.63 24.02 -18.10
N GLU A 327 12.44 24.47 -17.14
CA GLU A 327 13.89 24.61 -17.31
C GLU A 327 14.54 23.26 -17.65
N SER A 328 14.13 22.20 -16.96
CA SER A 328 14.56 20.82 -17.19
C SER A 328 14.25 20.36 -18.62
N VAL A 329 13.02 20.54 -19.10
CA VAL A 329 12.63 20.18 -20.46
C VAL A 329 13.37 21.02 -21.50
N SER A 330 13.53 22.34 -21.29
CA SER A 330 14.28 23.22 -22.19
C SER A 330 15.75 22.80 -22.34
N GLN A 331 16.38 22.30 -21.27
CA GLN A 331 17.74 21.75 -21.34
C GLN A 331 17.80 20.50 -22.22
N VAL A 332 16.79 19.63 -22.13
CA VAL A 332 16.70 18.39 -22.93
C VAL A 332 16.40 18.69 -24.41
N THR A 333 15.52 19.66 -24.70
CA THR A 333 15.12 19.98 -26.08
C THR A 333 16.08 20.93 -26.82
N GLY A 334 17.06 21.52 -26.11
CA GLY A 334 18.03 22.46 -26.66
C GLY A 334 17.47 23.86 -26.92
N ASP A 335 16.24 24.16 -26.47
CA ASP A 335 15.64 25.48 -26.57
C ASP A 335 16.18 26.36 -25.41
N LYS A 336 17.40 26.87 -25.55
CA LYS A 336 17.90 27.94 -24.67
C LYS A 336 17.13 29.23 -24.98
N LYS A 337 16.37 29.74 -24.02
CA LYS A 337 15.86 31.12 -24.05
C LYS A 337 16.99 32.11 -23.92
#